data_AF-A0A3C0QIU1-F1
#
_entry.id   AF-A0A3C0QIU1-F1
#
_cell.length_a   1.000
_cell.length_b   1.000
_cell.length_c   1.000
_cell.angle_alpha   90.00
_cell.angle_beta   90.00
_cell.angle_gamma   90.00
#
_symmetry.space_group_name_H-M   'P 1'
#
loop_
_entity.id
_entity.type
_entity.pdbx_description
1 polymer ?
#
loop_
_entity_poly.entity_id
_entity_poly.type
_entity_poly.pdbx_seq_one_letter_code
_entity_poly.pdbx_strand_id
1 'polypeptide(L)'
;KYRNYFDFEEELKKCPSHRLLAMRRGEKEQYLKVHIRINEETAVEALEKIFIEGSNRSSEEVGIAAKDSYRRLLSPSIETEFSKESKEKADMEAIKVFTANLRQLLMAPVLGYKRVIAIDPGFRTGCKIVILNEQGDLLLNDTIYPNPPQNDIKGSMEKISGLAGKYSIDAVA
;
A
#
# COMPACT_ATOMS: atom_id res chain seq x y z
N LYS A 1 -0.87 -7.84 10.77
CA LYS A 1 -0.45 -7.13 9.54
C LYS A 1 -0.68 -7.96 8.27
N TYR A 2 -0.18 -9.20 8.19
CA TYR A 2 -0.24 -10.01 6.94
C TYR A 2 -1.07 -11.30 7.01
N ARG A 3 -1.89 -11.49 8.05
CA ARG A 3 -2.62 -12.75 8.29
C ARG A 3 -3.47 -13.20 7.09
N ASN A 4 -4.04 -12.26 6.35
CA ASN A 4 -4.87 -12.53 5.18
C ASN A 4 -4.10 -13.17 4.00
N TYR A 5 -2.76 -13.27 4.09
CA TYR A 5 -1.89 -13.74 3.02
C TYR A 5 -1.09 -15.00 3.38
N PHE A 6 -1.36 -15.63 4.53
CA PHE A 6 -0.60 -16.81 4.96
C PHE A 6 -0.93 -18.07 4.16
N ASP A 7 -2.19 -18.20 3.73
CA ASP A 7 -2.67 -19.30 2.89
C ASP A 7 -3.55 -18.71 1.79
N PHE A 8 -2.92 -17.97 0.88
CA PHE A 8 -3.59 -17.22 -0.17
C PHE A 8 -3.01 -17.58 -1.53
N GLU A 9 -3.89 -17.90 -2.47
CA GLU A 9 -3.54 -18.18 -3.86
C GLU A 9 -4.54 -17.49 -4.79
N GLU A 10 -4.04 -16.93 -5.88
CA GLU A 10 -4.84 -16.27 -6.91
C GLU A 10 -4.08 -16.24 -8.23
N GLU A 11 -4.81 -16.20 -9.35
CA GLU A 11 -4.22 -15.95 -10.65
C GLU A 11 -3.50 -14.60 -10.70
N LEU A 12 -2.21 -14.60 -11.05
CA LEU A 12 -1.39 -13.37 -11.11
C LEU A 12 -2.04 -12.26 -11.96
N LYS A 13 -2.67 -12.62 -13.08
CA LYS A 13 -3.33 -11.66 -13.98
C LYS A 13 -4.54 -10.94 -13.36
N LYS A 14 -5.15 -11.53 -12.32
CA LYS A 14 -6.31 -10.95 -11.60
C LYS A 14 -5.89 -10.25 -10.31
N CYS A 15 -4.67 -10.48 -9.83
CA CYS A 15 -4.17 -9.95 -8.57
C CYS A 15 -4.07 -8.41 -8.61
N PRO A 16 -4.84 -7.69 -7.77
CA PRO A 16 -4.80 -6.23 -7.75
C PRO A 16 -3.45 -5.69 -7.27
N SER A 17 -3.03 -4.55 -7.83
CA SER A 17 -1.74 -3.92 -7.52
C SER A 17 -1.48 -3.70 -6.02
N HIS A 18 -2.46 -3.19 -5.27
CA HIS A 18 -2.30 -2.98 -3.82
C HIS A 18 -2.07 -4.29 -3.04
N ARG A 19 -2.66 -5.41 -3.49
CA ARG A 19 -2.56 -6.72 -2.84
C ARG A 19 -1.18 -7.33 -3.12
N LEU A 20 -0.75 -7.31 -4.38
CA LEU A 20 0.58 -7.74 -4.77
C LEU A 20 1.65 -6.98 -3.97
N LEU A 21 1.53 -5.66 -3.88
CA LEU A 21 2.44 -4.82 -3.12
C LEU A 21 2.44 -5.13 -1.61
N ALA A 22 1.28 -5.46 -1.03
CA ALA A 22 1.19 -5.88 0.36
C ALA A 22 1.90 -7.22 0.61
N MET A 23 1.72 -8.19 -0.28
CA MET A 23 2.41 -9.49 -0.21
C MET A 23 3.93 -9.33 -0.35
N ARG A 24 4.39 -8.57 -1.34
CA ARG A 24 5.83 -8.27 -1.55
C ARG A 24 6.45 -7.52 -0.37
N ARG A 25 5.69 -6.65 0.29
CA ARG A 25 6.15 -6.00 1.53
C ARG A 25 6.30 -7.01 2.67
N GLY A 26 5.32 -7.90 2.85
CA GLY A 26 5.40 -8.98 3.83
C GLY A 26 6.58 -9.91 3.58
N GLU A 27 6.88 -10.21 2.31
CA GLU A 27 8.06 -10.97 1.90
C GLU A 27 9.37 -10.24 2.23
N LYS A 28 9.50 -8.96 1.88
CA LYS A 28 10.68 -8.14 2.22
C LYS A 28 10.92 -8.07 3.73
N GLU A 29 9.84 -7.96 4.50
CA GLU A 29 9.86 -7.96 5.97
C GLU A 29 9.98 -9.38 6.57
N GLN A 30 10.19 -10.42 5.76
CA GLN A 30 10.38 -11.82 6.17
C GLN A 30 9.18 -12.47 6.89
N TYR A 31 7.98 -11.91 6.75
CA TYR A 31 6.75 -12.51 7.27
C TYR A 31 6.08 -13.48 6.31
N LEU A 32 6.36 -13.38 5.01
CA LEU A 32 5.76 -14.18 3.95
C LEU A 32 6.85 -14.77 3.05
N LYS A 33 6.52 -15.86 2.36
CA LYS A 33 7.20 -16.31 1.14
C LYS A 33 6.21 -16.24 0.00
N VAL A 34 6.52 -15.50 -1.06
CA VAL A 34 5.57 -15.26 -2.16
C VAL A 34 6.11 -15.86 -3.43
N HIS A 35 5.42 -16.91 -3.89
CA HIS A 35 5.80 -17.61 -5.11
C HIS A 35 4.88 -17.28 -6.28
N ILE A 36 5.43 -17.28 -7.49
CA ILE A 36 4.67 -17.28 -8.74
C ILE A 36 4.99 -18.59 -9.44
N ARG A 37 3.99 -19.46 -9.58
CA ARG A 37 4.17 -20.81 -10.11
C ARG A 37 3.15 -21.10 -11.18
N ILE A 38 3.56 -21.94 -12.12
CA ILE A 38 2.68 -22.62 -13.07
C ILE A 38 2.49 -24.04 -12.55
N ASN A 39 1.32 -24.64 -12.77
CA ASN A 39 1.11 -26.05 -12.50
C ASN A 39 2.17 -26.87 -13.26
N GLU A 40 2.98 -27.61 -12.52
CA GLU A 40 4.14 -28.32 -13.08
C GLU A 40 3.73 -29.37 -14.11
N GLU A 41 2.68 -30.15 -13.84
CA GLU A 41 2.19 -31.19 -14.74
C GLU A 41 1.80 -30.59 -16.10
N THR A 42 1.03 -29.50 -16.07
CA THR A 42 0.62 -28.77 -17.28
C THR A 42 1.82 -28.24 -18.06
N ALA A 43 2.83 -27.71 -17.36
CA ALA A 43 4.02 -27.17 -18.00
C ALA A 43 4.90 -28.27 -18.61
N VAL A 44 5.09 -29.38 -17.90
CA VAL A 44 5.85 -30.54 -18.40
C VAL A 44 5.14 -31.16 -19.59
N GLU A 45 3.82 -31.39 -19.53
CA GLU A 45 3.04 -31.88 -20.68
C GLU A 45 3.17 -30.98 -21.92
N ALA A 46 3.22 -29.66 -21.73
CA ALA A 46 3.43 -28.72 -22.82
C ALA A 46 4.84 -28.87 -23.43
N LEU A 47 5.86 -29.06 -22.61
CA LEU A 47 7.24 -29.29 -23.08
C LEU A 47 7.37 -30.64 -23.80
N GLU A 48 6.76 -31.69 -23.25
CA GLU A 48 6.76 -33.01 -23.85
C GLU A 48 6.14 -32.98 -25.25
N LYS A 49 5.02 -32.26 -25.45
CA LYS A 49 4.40 -32.06 -26.77
C LYS A 49 5.29 -31.32 -27.77
N ILE A 50 6.24 -30.52 -27.31
CA ILE A 50 7.16 -29.76 -28.16
C ILE A 50 8.39 -30.59 -28.54
N PHE A 51 8.93 -31.36 -27.59
CA PHE A 51 10.26 -31.97 -27.72
C PHE A 51 10.26 -33.49 -27.90
N ILE A 52 9.21 -34.19 -27.49
CA ILE A 52 9.15 -35.65 -27.59
C ILE A 52 8.48 -36.05 -28.91
N GLU A 53 9.26 -36.70 -29.76
CA GLU A 53 8.77 -37.32 -31.00
C GLU A 53 8.86 -38.85 -30.90
N GLY A 54 7.74 -39.52 -31.20
CA GLY A 54 7.65 -40.98 -31.21
C GLY A 54 7.77 -41.64 -29.82
N SER A 55 7.91 -42.97 -29.82
CA SER A 55 7.96 -43.80 -28.62
C SER A 55 9.16 -44.74 -28.66
N ASN A 56 10.35 -44.21 -28.34
CA ASN A 56 11.59 -44.98 -28.27
C ASN A 56 12.43 -44.57 -27.05
N ARG A 57 13.55 -45.27 -26.81
CA ARG A 57 14.44 -45.00 -25.67
C ARG A 57 14.97 -43.55 -25.64
N SER A 58 15.23 -42.94 -26.79
CA SER A 58 15.65 -41.54 -26.84
C SER A 58 14.51 -40.60 -26.43
N SER A 59 13.28 -40.91 -26.81
CA SER A 59 12.07 -40.16 -26.39
C SER A 59 11.92 -40.16 -24.85
N GLU A 60 12.24 -41.26 -24.18
CA GLU A 60 12.23 -41.35 -22.71
C GLU A 60 13.30 -40.46 -22.07
N GLU A 61 14.54 -40.49 -22.58
CA GLU A 61 15.64 -39.63 -22.09
C GLU A 61 15.32 -38.13 -22.30
N VAL A 62 14.71 -37.78 -23.42
CA VAL A 62 14.25 -36.41 -23.70
C VAL A 62 13.17 -35.97 -22.71
N GLY A 63 12.23 -36.85 -22.34
CA GLY A 63 11.22 -36.55 -21.32
C GLY A 63 11.82 -36.30 -19.94
N ILE A 64 12.81 -37.12 -19.53
CA ILE A 64 13.56 -36.92 -18.28
C ILE A 64 14.28 -35.57 -18.31
N ALA A 65 14.97 -35.27 -19.41
CA ALA A 65 15.68 -34.01 -19.60
C ALA A 65 14.74 -32.79 -19.61
N ALA A 66 13.57 -32.88 -20.26
CA ALA A 66 12.57 -31.82 -20.29
C ALA A 66 12.04 -31.50 -18.89
N LYS A 67 11.75 -32.53 -18.09
CA LYS A 67 11.29 -32.36 -16.70
C LYS A 67 12.36 -31.76 -15.79
N ASP A 68 13.63 -32.21 -15.88
CA ASP A 68 14.74 -31.60 -15.13
C ASP A 68 14.93 -30.13 -15.53
N SER A 69 14.94 -29.87 -16.83
CA SER A 69 15.14 -28.51 -17.38
C SER A 69 14.02 -27.57 -16.94
N TYR A 70 12.78 -28.05 -16.91
CA TYR A 70 11.67 -27.26 -16.37
C TYR A 70 11.90 -26.88 -14.91
N ARG A 71 12.14 -27.86 -14.05
CA ARG A 71 12.26 -27.65 -12.60
C ARG A 71 13.45 -26.77 -12.23
N ARG A 72 14.61 -27.03 -12.83
CA ARG A 72 15.88 -26.40 -12.43
C ARG A 72 16.14 -25.08 -13.14
N LEU A 73 15.60 -24.89 -14.35
CA LEU A 73 15.95 -23.75 -15.21
C LEU A 73 14.72 -22.90 -15.56
N LEU A 74 13.69 -23.48 -16.18
CA LEU A 74 12.56 -22.69 -16.69
C LEU A 74 11.69 -22.13 -15.58
N SER A 75 11.29 -22.94 -14.60
CA SER A 75 10.41 -22.50 -13.50
C SER A 75 11.03 -21.35 -12.69
N PRO A 76 12.31 -21.40 -12.25
CA PRO A 76 12.92 -20.27 -11.55
C PRO A 76 13.07 -19.02 -12.43
N SER A 77 13.36 -19.19 -13.72
CA SER A 77 13.47 -18.08 -14.68
C SER A 77 12.13 -17.37 -14.85
N ILE A 78 11.06 -18.13 -15.10
CA ILE A 78 9.69 -17.62 -15.24
C ILE A 78 9.25 -16.91 -13.95
N GLU A 79 9.46 -17.53 -12.79
CA GLU A 79 9.09 -16.92 -11.51
C GLU A 79 9.82 -15.59 -11.29
N THR A 80 11.12 -15.52 -11.60
CA THR A 80 11.92 -14.30 -11.48
C THR A 80 11.42 -13.20 -12.41
N GLU A 81 11.18 -13.54 -13.68
CA GLU A 81 10.72 -12.60 -14.70
C GLU A 81 9.34 -12.03 -14.34
N PHE A 82 8.35 -12.89 -14.08
CA PHE A 82 7.01 -12.46 -13.71
C PHE A 82 6.96 -11.77 -12.34
N SER A 83 7.85 -12.12 -11.41
CA SER A 83 7.98 -11.41 -10.14
C SER A 83 8.39 -9.95 -10.36
N LYS A 84 9.39 -9.71 -11.21
CA LYS A 84 9.85 -8.37 -11.57
C LYS A 84 8.77 -7.61 -12.34
N GLU A 85 8.22 -8.19 -13.39
CA GLU A 85 7.26 -7.53 -14.27
C GLU A 85 5.97 -7.15 -13.52
N SER A 86 5.42 -8.07 -12.73
CA SER A 86 4.20 -7.80 -11.95
C SER A 86 4.44 -6.71 -10.89
N LYS A 87 5.62 -6.69 -10.28
CA LYS A 87 6.00 -5.66 -9.31
C LYS A 87 6.11 -4.28 -9.97
N GLU A 88 6.79 -4.19 -11.11
CA GLU A 88 6.91 -2.93 -11.87
C GLU A 88 5.54 -2.39 -12.29
N LYS A 89 4.67 -3.26 -12.81
CA LYS A 89 3.29 -2.90 -13.16
C LYS A 89 2.51 -2.38 -11.96
N ALA A 90 2.58 -3.07 -10.82
CA ALA A 90 1.86 -2.69 -9.62
C ALA A 90 2.37 -1.37 -9.01
N ASP A 91 3.69 -1.13 -9.04
CA ASP A 91 4.26 0.15 -8.61
C ASP A 91 3.80 1.30 -9.49
N MET A 92 3.80 1.13 -10.82
CA MET A 92 3.30 2.15 -11.74
C MET A 92 1.83 2.50 -11.49
N GLU A 93 0.99 1.51 -11.25
CA GLU A 93 -0.42 1.75 -10.94
C GLU A 93 -0.60 2.47 -9.60
N ALA A 94 0.12 2.04 -8.56
CA ALA A 94 0.10 2.70 -7.27
C ALA A 94 0.54 4.18 -7.38
N ILE A 95 1.62 4.45 -8.12
CA ILE A 95 2.09 5.82 -8.38
C ILE A 95 1.00 6.64 -9.06
N LYS A 96 0.33 6.12 -10.09
CA LYS A 96 -0.77 6.82 -10.77
C LYS A 96 -1.88 7.22 -9.80
N VAL A 97 -2.30 6.30 -8.92
CA VAL A 97 -3.32 6.58 -7.89
C VAL A 97 -2.84 7.67 -6.93
N PHE A 98 -1.59 7.59 -6.44
CA PHE A 98 -1.03 8.60 -5.55
C PHE A 98 -0.92 9.97 -6.22
N THR A 99 -0.49 10.01 -7.49
CA THR A 99 -0.43 11.25 -8.27
C THR A 99 -1.82 11.86 -8.45
N ALA A 100 -2.83 11.05 -8.75
CA ALA A 100 -4.21 11.53 -8.88
C ALA A 100 -4.73 12.12 -7.58
N ASN A 101 -4.52 11.42 -6.45
CA ASN A 101 -4.93 11.90 -5.13
C ASN A 101 -4.20 13.18 -4.73
N LEU A 102 -2.88 13.25 -4.96
CA LEU A 102 -2.09 14.46 -4.69
C LEU A 102 -2.59 15.63 -5.54
N ARG A 103 -2.87 15.41 -6.83
CA ARG A 103 -3.43 16.44 -7.70
C ARG A 103 -4.76 16.95 -7.17
N GLN A 104 -5.67 16.06 -6.74
CA GLN A 104 -6.95 16.45 -6.17
C GLN A 104 -6.78 17.31 -4.91
N LEU A 105 -5.86 16.95 -4.01
CA LEU A 105 -5.56 17.73 -2.82
C LEU A 105 -5.00 19.12 -3.17
N LEU A 106 -4.09 19.20 -4.14
CA LEU A 106 -3.49 20.47 -4.57
C LEU A 106 -4.46 21.39 -5.31
N MET A 107 -5.48 20.82 -5.97
CA MET A 107 -6.51 21.56 -6.70
C MET A 107 -7.78 21.79 -5.85
N ALA A 108 -7.76 21.43 -4.58
CA ALA A 108 -8.87 21.69 -3.68
C ALA A 108 -9.12 23.21 -3.59
N PRO A 109 -10.38 23.66 -3.56
CA PRO A 109 -10.69 25.08 -3.46
C PRO A 109 -10.11 25.65 -2.16
N VAL A 110 -9.49 26.82 -2.26
CA VAL A 110 -8.95 27.53 -1.11
C VAL A 110 -10.09 28.16 -0.30
N LEU A 111 -9.98 28.13 1.02
CA LEU A 111 -10.97 28.71 1.94
C LEU A 111 -11.05 30.25 1.83
N GLY A 112 -9.99 30.89 1.33
CA GLY A 112 -9.86 32.34 1.21
C GLY A 112 -9.41 33.01 2.52
N TYR A 113 -9.62 34.32 2.61
CA TYR A 113 -9.23 35.16 3.75
C TYR A 113 -10.15 34.91 4.95
N LYS A 114 -9.79 33.95 5.80
CA LYS A 114 -10.55 33.52 6.98
C LYS A 114 -9.63 33.35 8.17
N ARG A 115 -10.09 33.74 9.36
CA ARG A 115 -9.40 33.38 10.61
C ARG A 115 -9.71 31.94 10.94
N VAL A 116 -8.68 31.14 11.13
CA VAL A 116 -8.80 29.69 11.28
C VAL A 116 -8.22 29.24 12.61
N ILE A 117 -8.94 28.37 13.30
CA ILE A 117 -8.35 27.50 14.32
C ILE A 117 -8.06 26.15 13.67
N ALA A 118 -6.79 25.76 13.58
CA ALA A 118 -6.41 24.46 13.06
C ALA A 118 -6.07 23.51 14.20
N ILE A 119 -6.59 22.29 14.14
CA ILE A 119 -6.45 21.27 15.17
C ILE A 119 -5.72 20.06 14.58
N ASP A 120 -4.52 19.77 15.09
CA ASP A 120 -3.80 18.53 14.81
C ASP A 120 -4.13 17.50 15.90
N PRO A 121 -4.97 16.49 15.60
CA PRO A 121 -5.47 15.57 16.62
C PRO A 121 -4.35 14.67 17.16
N GLY A 122 -4.33 14.50 18.49
CA GLY A 122 -3.42 13.58 19.15
C GLY A 122 -4.00 12.99 20.42
N PHE A 123 -3.50 11.81 20.78
CA PHE A 123 -3.86 11.10 22.01
C PHE A 123 -2.85 11.44 23.11
N ARG A 124 -1.77 10.65 23.19
CA ARG A 124 -0.75 10.74 24.25
C ARG A 124 -0.09 12.11 24.38
N THR A 125 0.12 12.83 23.28
CA THR A 125 0.77 14.14 23.25
C THR A 125 -0.21 15.31 23.14
N GLY A 126 -1.51 15.06 23.34
CA GLY A 126 -2.56 16.04 23.18
C GLY A 126 -2.83 16.43 21.72
N CYS A 127 -3.91 17.18 21.52
CA CYS A 127 -4.23 17.82 20.24
C CYS A 127 -3.58 19.20 20.22
N LYS A 128 -2.79 19.50 19.19
CA LYS A 128 -2.17 20.82 19.04
C LYS A 128 -3.18 21.72 18.36
N ILE A 129 -3.27 22.95 18.84
CA ILE A 129 -4.13 23.96 18.27
C ILE A 129 -3.29 25.14 17.85
N VAL A 130 -3.58 25.69 16.68
CA VAL A 130 -3.01 26.94 16.22
C VAL A 130 -4.11 27.86 15.73
N ILE A 131 -3.92 29.16 15.93
CA ILE A 131 -4.80 30.20 15.42
C ILE A 131 -4.05 30.99 14.37
N LEU A 132 -4.65 31.10 13.19
CA LEU A 132 -4.13 31.86 12.07
C LEU A 132 -5.05 33.06 11.79
N ASN A 133 -4.47 34.21 11.47
CA ASN A 133 -5.23 35.34 10.94
C ASN A 133 -5.66 35.08 9.48
N GLU A 134 -6.38 36.04 8.90
CA GLU A 134 -6.89 35.98 7.52
C GLU A 134 -5.79 35.89 6.46
N GLN A 135 -4.57 36.33 6.78
CA GLN A 135 -3.38 36.28 5.92
C GLN A 135 -2.59 34.97 6.09
N GLY A 136 -2.91 34.15 7.09
CA GLY A 136 -2.20 32.92 7.43
C GLY A 136 -1.07 33.10 8.44
N ASP A 137 -0.91 34.27 9.06
CA ASP A 137 0.07 34.50 10.12
C ASP A 137 -0.36 33.79 11.42
N LEU A 138 0.62 33.19 12.10
CA LEU A 138 0.40 32.54 13.39
C LEU A 138 0.14 33.58 14.49
N LEU A 139 -1.03 33.51 15.12
CA LEU A 139 -1.40 34.35 16.26
C LEU A 139 -1.18 33.63 17.61
N LEU A 140 -1.43 32.32 17.65
CA LEU A 140 -1.32 31.53 18.87
C LEU A 140 -1.06 30.07 18.53
N ASN A 141 -0.25 29.40 19.35
CA ASN A 141 -0.10 27.96 19.39
C ASN A 141 -0.34 27.45 20.81
N ASP A 142 -1.01 26.30 20.95
CA ASP A 142 -1.28 25.71 22.25
C ASP A 142 -1.56 24.20 22.11
N THR A 143 -1.81 23.53 23.22
CA THR A 143 -2.18 22.11 23.28
C THR A 143 -3.37 21.92 24.22
N ILE A 144 -4.25 21.02 23.83
CA ILE A 144 -5.41 20.54 24.60
C ILE A 144 -5.35 19.02 24.74
N TYR A 145 -6.03 18.47 25.73
CA TYR A 145 -5.96 17.04 26.03
C TYR A 145 -7.35 16.40 26.17
N PRO A 146 -8.20 16.48 25.12
CA PRO A 146 -9.56 15.93 25.18
C PRO A 146 -9.58 14.40 25.21
N ASN A 147 -8.49 13.76 24.77
CA ASN A 147 -8.39 12.32 24.56
C ASN A 147 -7.62 11.63 25.72
N PRO A 148 -7.65 10.29 25.80
CA PRO A 148 -6.78 9.55 26.71
C PRO A 148 -5.30 9.92 26.50
N PRO A 149 -4.50 10.01 27.58
CA PRO A 149 -4.79 9.55 28.94
C PRO A 149 -5.49 10.58 29.85
N GLN A 150 -5.52 11.86 29.49
CA GLN A 150 -6.04 12.92 30.39
C GLN A 150 -7.57 13.02 30.35
N ASN A 151 -8.20 12.81 29.19
CA ASN A 151 -9.64 12.91 29.00
C ASN A 151 -10.23 14.25 29.49
N ASP A 152 -9.48 15.35 29.37
CA ASP A 152 -9.96 16.68 29.75
C ASP A 152 -10.82 17.29 28.65
N ILE A 153 -11.99 16.68 28.43
CA ILE A 153 -12.95 17.10 27.40
C ILE A 153 -13.49 18.50 27.74
N LYS A 154 -13.84 18.75 29.01
CA LYS A 154 -14.46 20.01 29.43
C LYS A 154 -13.50 21.19 29.33
N GLY A 155 -12.28 21.08 29.86
CA GLY A 155 -11.28 22.15 29.77
C GLY A 155 -10.87 22.43 28.32
N SER A 156 -10.76 21.38 27.49
CA SER A 156 -10.50 21.52 26.06
C SER A 156 -11.62 22.29 25.33
N MET A 157 -12.90 21.98 25.61
CA MET A 157 -14.04 22.68 25.01
C MET A 157 -14.12 24.14 25.43
N GLU A 158 -13.92 24.44 26.73
CA GLU A 158 -13.92 25.81 27.25
C GLU A 158 -12.80 26.64 26.60
N LYS A 159 -11.61 26.05 26.49
CA LYS A 159 -10.45 26.69 25.87
C LYS A 159 -10.66 26.98 24.38
N ILE A 160 -11.14 26.00 23.61
CA ILE A 160 -11.47 26.22 22.19
C ILE A 160 -12.52 27.33 22.05
N SER A 161 -13.59 27.29 22.85
CA SER A 161 -14.68 28.28 22.77
C SER A 161 -14.20 29.69 23.11
N GLY A 162 -13.38 29.82 24.15
CA GLY A 162 -12.79 31.09 24.56
C GLY A 162 -11.84 31.66 23.50
N LEU A 163 -11.00 30.82 22.90
CA LEU A 163 -10.10 31.21 21.82
C LEU A 163 -10.87 31.59 20.55
N ALA A 164 -11.91 30.82 20.20
CA ALA A 164 -12.76 31.08 19.04
C ALA A 164 -13.42 32.46 19.13
N GLY A 165 -13.98 32.79 20.30
CA GLY A 165 -14.57 34.10 20.57
C GLY A 165 -13.53 35.22 20.57
N LYS A 166 -12.40 35.04 21.28
CA LYS A 166 -11.34 36.05 21.42
C LYS A 166 -10.76 36.49 20.07
N TYR A 167 -10.54 35.55 19.15
CA TYR A 167 -9.92 35.85 17.85
C TYR A 167 -10.93 36.03 16.72
N SER A 168 -12.24 35.88 16.99
CA SER A 168 -13.31 35.94 15.98
C SER A 168 -13.06 34.95 14.83
N ILE A 169 -12.88 33.68 15.19
CA ILE A 169 -12.59 32.60 14.26
C ILE A 169 -13.77 32.37 13.31
N ASP A 170 -13.48 32.26 12.01
CA ASP A 170 -14.46 31.98 10.98
C ASP A 170 -14.62 30.47 10.70
N ALA A 171 -13.54 29.70 10.84
CA ALA A 171 -13.50 28.29 10.45
C ALA A 171 -12.57 27.44 11.32
N VAL A 172 -12.88 26.14 11.37
CA VAL A 172 -12.08 25.10 12.03
C VAL A 172 -11.51 24.18 10.95
N ALA A 173 -10.20 23.91 11.02
CA ALA A 173 -9.48 23.01 10.11
C ALA A 173 -8.89 21.81 10.86
#